data_AF-A0AA86JB56-F1
#
_entry.id   AF-A0AA86JB56-F1
#
_cell.length_a   1.000
_cell.length_b   1.000
_cell.length_c   1.000
_cell.angle_alpha   90.00
_cell.angle_beta   90.00
_cell.angle_gamma   90.00
#
_symmetry.space_group_name_H-M   'P 1'
#
loop_
_entity.id
_entity.type
_entity.pdbx_description
1 polymer ?
#
loop_
_entity_poly.entity_id
_entity_poly.type
_entity_poly.pdbx_seq_one_letter_code
_entity_poly.pdbx_strand_id
1 'polypeptide(L)'
;MNRLTTTLLLSLLTVLMVLMGSALGGKSGMIAAFVIALGMNFFSYWFSDKIVLKEYLADETGARICGRSLELANALCKLHVASHSIPMQEARPASAHMFIVNPLTGGSLLSLFSTHPPMEERIARLEVMSRTST
;
A
#
# COMPACT_ATOMS: atom_id res chain seq x y z
N MET A 1 6.83 4.28 7.24
CA MET A 1 6.86 2.79 7.16
C MET A 1 7.79 2.24 8.23
N ASN A 2 7.28 1.43 9.15
CA ASN A 2 8.08 0.86 10.23
C ASN A 2 9.03 -0.20 9.64
N ARG A 3 10.29 0.19 9.41
CA ARG A 3 11.33 -0.68 8.81
C ARG A 3 11.42 -2.03 9.51
N LEU A 4 11.21 -2.06 10.83
CA LEU A 4 11.15 -3.28 11.65
C LEU A 4 10.05 -4.24 11.21
N THR A 5 8.84 -3.74 11.01
CA THR A 5 7.69 -4.56 10.59
C THR A 5 7.91 -5.10 9.18
N THR A 6 8.42 -4.28 8.27
CA THR A 6 8.72 -4.70 6.89
C THR A 6 9.85 -5.74 6.84
N THR A 7 10.93 -5.57 7.61
CA THR A 7 12.03 -6.54 7.66
C THR A 7 11.62 -7.86 8.32
N LEU A 8 10.77 -7.80 9.35
CA LEU A 8 10.24 -8.99 10.00
C LEU A 8 9.33 -9.75 9.04
N LEU A 9 8.40 -9.05 8.37
CA LEU A 9 7.45 -9.67 7.44
C LEU A 9 8.15 -10.28 6.23
N LEU A 10 9.13 -9.57 5.65
CA LEU A 10 9.91 -10.05 4.51
C LEU A 10 10.79 -11.25 4.87
N SER A 11 11.45 -11.22 6.03
CA SER A 11 12.28 -12.35 6.48
C SER A 11 11.41 -13.59 6.77
N LEU A 12 10.27 -13.42 7.44
CA LEU A 12 9.30 -14.49 7.69
C LEU A 12 8.76 -15.08 6.38
N LEU A 13 8.35 -14.23 5.43
CA LEU A 13 7.81 -14.66 4.14
C LEU A 13 8.86 -15.39 3.30
N THR A 14 10.12 -14.95 3.36
CA THR A 14 11.24 -15.61 2.68
C THR A 14 11.49 -17.00 3.26
N VAL A 15 11.49 -17.14 4.59
CA VAL A 15 11.61 -18.44 5.26
C VAL A 15 10.45 -19.35 4.89
N LEU A 16 9.21 -18.84 4.89
CA LEU A 16 8.04 -19.61 4.49
C LEU A 16 8.12 -20.09 3.03
N MET A 17 8.55 -19.22 2.11
CA MET A 17 8.77 -19.56 0.70
C MET A 17 9.79 -20.69 0.53
N VAL A 18 10.91 -20.63 1.25
CA VAL A 18 11.95 -21.67 1.19
C VAL A 18 11.46 -22.99 1.79
N LEU A 19 10.69 -22.96 2.88
CA LEU A 19 10.07 -24.16 3.46
C LEU A 19 9.05 -24.79 2.50
N MET A 20 8.23 -23.98 1.83
CA MET A 20 7.29 -24.44 0.81
C MET A 20 8.06 -25.04 -0.38
N GLY A 21 9.14 -24.39 -0.84
CA GLY A 21 10.02 -24.92 -1.88
C GLY A 21 10.64 -26.28 -1.49
N SER A 22 10.98 -26.46 -0.22
CA SER A 22 11.43 -27.76 0.32
C SER A 22 10.35 -28.85 0.21
N ALA A 23 9.11 -28.51 0.56
CA ALA A 23 8.00 -29.46 0.55
C ALA A 23 7.60 -29.91 -0.86
N LEU A 24 7.68 -29.02 -1.86
CA LEU A 24 7.34 -29.36 -3.25
C LEU A 24 8.49 -30.00 -4.03
N GLY A 25 9.74 -29.61 -3.78
CA GLY A 25 10.88 -29.96 -4.64
C GLY A 25 12.17 -30.31 -3.91
N GLY A 26 12.09 -30.58 -2.60
CA GLY A 26 13.26 -30.90 -1.76
C GLY A 26 14.34 -29.82 -1.80
N LYS A 27 15.60 -30.24 -1.74
CA LYS A 27 16.76 -29.32 -1.73
C LYS A 27 16.84 -28.41 -2.96
N SER A 28 16.42 -28.91 -4.13
CA SER A 28 16.40 -28.12 -5.36
C SER A 28 15.32 -27.03 -5.32
N GLY A 29 14.12 -27.38 -4.83
CA GLY A 29 13.04 -26.42 -4.64
C GLY A 29 13.35 -25.34 -3.61
N MET A 30 14.11 -25.66 -2.54
CA MET A 30 14.60 -24.66 -1.58
C MET A 30 15.50 -23.60 -2.24
N ILE A 31 16.48 -24.04 -3.03
CA ILE A 31 17.43 -23.14 -3.69
C ILE A 31 16.71 -22.29 -4.73
N ALA A 32 15.81 -22.88 -5.52
CA ALA A 32 15.00 -22.15 -6.50
C ALA A 32 14.11 -21.09 -5.82
N ALA A 33 13.40 -21.45 -4.75
CA ALA A 33 12.54 -20.52 -4.00
C ALA A 33 13.35 -19.36 -3.38
N PHE A 34 14.55 -19.65 -2.86
CA PHE A 34 15.43 -18.63 -2.31
C PHE A 34 15.91 -17.62 -3.37
N VAL A 35 16.33 -18.11 -4.55
CA VAL A 35 16.76 -17.24 -5.67
C VAL A 35 15.60 -16.37 -6.17
N ILE A 36 14.40 -16.94 -6.30
CA ILE A 36 13.19 -16.20 -6.70
C ILE A 36 12.85 -15.13 -5.66
N ALA A 37 12.85 -15.48 -4.37
CA ALA A 37 12.54 -14.54 -3.29
C ALA A 37 13.51 -13.37 -3.26
N LEU A 38 14.82 -13.63 -3.40
CA LEU A 38 15.83 -12.57 -3.52
C LEU A 38 15.61 -11.69 -4.74
N GLY A 39 15.37 -12.28 -5.91
CA GLY A 39 15.10 -11.54 -7.14
C GLY A 39 13.87 -10.63 -7.01
N MET A 40 12.79 -11.15 -6.41
CA MET A 40 11.56 -10.40 -6.17
C MET A 40 11.75 -9.26 -5.16
N ASN A 41 12.51 -9.50 -4.09
CA ASN A 41 12.80 -8.49 -3.07
C ASN A 41 13.61 -7.33 -3.67
N PHE A 42 14.65 -7.66 -4.44
CA PHE A 42 15.47 -6.68 -5.13
C PHE A 42 14.68 -5.87 -6.16
N PHE A 43 13.87 -6.55 -6.98
CA PHE A 43 13.01 -5.88 -7.96
C PHE A 43 12.01 -4.95 -7.27
N SER A 44 11.36 -5.40 -6.19
CA SER A 44 10.43 -4.58 -5.44
C SER A 44 11.10 -3.32 -4.89
N TYR A 45 12.30 -3.44 -4.31
CA TYR A 45 13.07 -2.29 -3.82
C TYR A 45 13.42 -1.29 -4.95
N TRP A 46 13.85 -1.79 -6.11
CA TRP A 46 14.26 -0.95 -7.23
C TRP A 46 13.10 -0.22 -7.92
N PHE A 47 11.93 -0.86 -8.00
CA PHE A 47 10.76 -0.30 -8.69
C PHE A 47 9.77 0.41 -7.76
N SER A 48 9.91 0.26 -6.44
CA SER A 48 9.04 0.89 -5.43
C SER A 48 8.93 2.41 -5.61
N ASP A 49 10.05 3.09 -5.87
CA ASP A 49 10.06 4.55 -6.02
C ASP A 49 9.18 5.02 -7.17
N LYS A 50 9.13 4.25 -8.28
CA LYS A 50 8.28 4.59 -9.43
C LYS A 50 6.80 4.44 -9.11
N ILE A 51 6.43 3.42 -8.32
CA ILE A 51 5.04 3.17 -7.94
C ILE A 51 4.54 4.34 -7.09
N VAL A 52 5.31 4.71 -6.07
CA VAL A 52 4.99 5.82 -5.17
C VAL A 52 4.90 7.14 -5.94
N LEU A 53 5.84 7.39 -6.86
CA LEU A 53 5.84 8.63 -7.65
C LEU A 53 4.60 8.76 -8.55
N LYS A 54 4.15 7.66 -9.17
CA LYS A 54 2.96 7.67 -10.04
C LYS A 54 1.70 8.06 -9.26
N GLU A 55 1.57 7.64 -8.01
CA GLU A 55 0.43 8.01 -7.18
C GLU A 55 0.45 9.51 -6.86
N TYR A 56 1.60 10.04 -6.44
CA TYR A 56 1.70 11.48 -6.14
C TYR A 56 1.46 12.34 -7.38
N LEU A 57 1.93 11.91 -8.56
CA LEU A 57 1.65 12.60 -9.82
C LEU A 57 0.17 12.57 -10.18
N ALA A 58 -0.54 11.48 -9.87
CA ALA A 58 -1.98 11.40 -10.09
C ALA A 58 -2.73 12.41 -9.23
N ASP A 59 -2.40 12.53 -7.95
CA ASP A 59 -3.00 13.51 -7.03
C ASP A 59 -2.72 14.95 -7.47
N GLU A 60 -1.46 15.25 -7.80
CA GLU A 60 -1.03 16.57 -8.24
C GLU A 60 -1.72 16.98 -9.56
N THR A 61 -1.83 16.05 -10.49
CA THR A 61 -2.50 16.27 -11.78
C THR A 61 -4.00 16.48 -11.59
N GLY A 62 -4.65 15.66 -10.75
CA GLY A 62 -6.06 15.84 -10.40
C GLY A 62 -6.34 17.19 -9.73
N ALA A 63 -5.47 17.60 -8.80
CA ALA A 63 -5.55 18.90 -8.14
C ALA A 63 -5.39 20.07 -9.13
N ARG A 64 -4.46 19.97 -10.08
CA ARG A 64 -4.26 20.98 -11.15
C ARG A 64 -5.47 21.09 -12.06
N ILE A 65 -6.03 19.96 -12.52
CA ILE A 65 -7.19 19.95 -13.43
C ILE A 65 -8.40 20.60 -12.75
N CYS A 66 -8.63 20.29 -11.47
CA CYS A 66 -9.77 20.84 -10.72
C CYS A 66 -9.55 22.27 -10.22
N GLY A 67 -8.31 22.78 -10.22
CA GLY A 67 -7.94 24.08 -9.65
C GLY A 67 -8.22 24.22 -8.15
N ARG A 68 -8.40 23.10 -7.43
CA ARG A 68 -8.86 23.05 -6.03
C ARG A 68 -8.09 22.00 -5.22
N SER A 69 -6.78 22.19 -5.08
CA SER A 69 -5.91 21.30 -4.29
C SER A 69 -6.36 21.16 -2.84
N LEU A 70 -6.81 22.23 -2.20
CA LEU A 70 -7.29 22.22 -0.82
C LEU A 70 -8.59 21.42 -0.63
N GLU A 71 -9.52 21.51 -1.58
CA GLU A 71 -10.77 20.73 -1.53
C GLU A 71 -10.49 19.23 -1.68
N LEU A 72 -9.52 18.86 -2.52
CA LEU A 72 -9.09 17.48 -2.67
C LEU A 72 -8.44 16.95 -1.38
N ALA A 73 -7.60 17.74 -0.74
CA ALA A 73 -7.01 17.40 0.57
C ALA A 73 -8.11 17.18 1.64
N ASN A 74 -9.10 18.08 1.70
CA ASN A 74 -10.23 17.96 2.62
C ASN A 74 -11.11 16.73 2.34
N ALA A 75 -11.34 16.40 1.06
CA ALA A 75 -12.09 15.21 0.66
C ALA A 75 -11.36 13.93 1.08
N LEU A 76 -10.05 13.85 0.84
CA LEU A 76 -9.23 12.73 1.28
C LEU A 76 -9.21 12.60 2.81
N CYS A 77 -9.11 13.72 3.54
CA CYS A 77 -9.19 13.73 5.00
C CYS A 77 -10.54 13.19 5.50
N LYS A 78 -11.66 13.61 4.90
CA LYS A 78 -12.99 13.08 5.23
C LYS A 78 -13.09 11.57 4.98
N LEU A 79 -12.53 11.07 3.87
CA LEU A 79 -12.49 9.63 3.59
C LEU A 79 -11.63 8.87 4.59
N HIS A 80 -10.45 9.40 4.94
CA HIS A 80 -9.57 8.82 5.95
C HIS A 80 -10.29 8.64 7.29
N VAL A 81 -10.91 9.72 7.78
CA VAL A 81 -11.65 9.71 9.05
C VAL A 81 -12.87 8.79 8.98
N ALA A 82 -13.65 8.85 7.90
CA ALA A 82 -14.86 8.04 7.75
C ALA A 82 -14.54 6.53 7.65
N SER A 83 -13.51 6.16 6.89
CA SER A 83 -13.06 4.77 6.76
C SER A 83 -12.60 4.18 8.08
N HIS A 84 -12.02 4.98 8.97
CA HIS A 84 -11.55 4.52 10.28
C HIS A 84 -12.68 4.46 11.32
N SER A 85 -13.69 5.31 11.17
CA SER A 85 -14.76 5.48 12.16
C SER A 85 -15.93 4.50 11.98
N ILE A 86 -16.08 3.90 10.80
CA ILE A 86 -17.14 2.92 10.50
C ILE A 86 -16.51 1.63 9.98
N PRO A 87 -15.78 0.86 10.81
CA PRO A 87 -15.32 -0.46 10.43
C PRO A 87 -16.55 -1.35 10.25
N MET A 88 -16.83 -1.76 9.02
CA MET A 88 -17.94 -2.67 8.73
C MET A 88 -17.64 -4.02 9.37
N GLN A 89 -18.37 -4.35 10.45
CA GLN A 89 -18.14 -5.55 11.26
C GLN A 89 -18.38 -6.87 10.48
N GLU A 90 -19.12 -6.82 9.37
CA GLU A 90 -19.48 -7.98 8.54
C GLU A 90 -19.13 -7.80 7.05
N ALA A 91 -18.05 -7.07 6.75
CA ALA A 91 -17.55 -7.03 5.37
C ALA A 91 -17.05 -8.43 4.95
N ARG A 92 -17.85 -9.13 4.14
CA ARG A 92 -17.45 -10.40 3.53
C ARG A 92 -16.47 -10.11 2.38
N PRO A 93 -15.35 -10.83 2.23
CA PRO A 93 -14.41 -10.61 1.13
C PRO A 93 -15.05 -10.65 -0.26
N ALA A 94 -16.10 -11.46 -0.41
CA ALA A 94 -16.88 -11.60 -1.64
C ALA A 94 -17.80 -10.41 -1.96
N SER A 95 -17.97 -9.41 -1.08
CA SER A 95 -18.74 -8.20 -1.37
C SER A 95 -17.88 -6.93 -1.46
N ALA A 96 -16.58 -7.02 -1.14
CA ALA A 96 -15.68 -5.86 -1.07
C ALA A 96 -15.60 -5.06 -2.39
N HIS A 97 -15.75 -5.73 -3.54
CA HIS A 97 -15.73 -5.11 -4.87
C HIS A 97 -17.01 -4.33 -5.23
N MET A 98 -18.08 -4.45 -4.44
CA MET A 98 -19.30 -3.65 -4.61
C MET A 98 -19.22 -2.29 -3.91
N PHE A 99 -18.16 -2.03 -3.14
CA PHE A 99 -17.99 -0.78 -2.40
C PHE A 99 -17.02 0.16 -3.12
N ILE A 100 -17.34 1.46 -3.07
CA ILE A 100 -16.50 2.54 -3.60
C ILE A 100 -15.14 2.58 -2.87
N VAL A 101 -15.14 2.24 -1.59
CA VAL A 101 -13.95 2.13 -0.74
C VAL A 101 -13.92 0.74 -0.11
N ASN A 102 -12.77 0.07 -0.12
CA ASN A 102 -12.66 -1.29 0.37
C ASN A 102 -13.04 -1.35 1.87
N PRO A 103 -14.10 -2.06 2.26
CA PRO A 103 -14.59 -2.07 3.65
C PRO A 103 -13.74 -2.96 4.57
N LEU A 104 -12.78 -3.70 4.02
CA LEU A 104 -11.86 -4.56 4.78
C LEU A 104 -10.62 -3.81 5.29
N THR A 105 -10.55 -2.51 5.02
CA THR A 105 -9.39 -1.66 5.34
C THR A 105 -9.51 -1.22 6.81
N GLY A 106 -9.05 -2.08 7.73
CA GLY A 106 -9.15 -1.82 9.17
C GLY A 106 -8.53 -2.88 10.09
N GLY A 107 -8.22 -4.09 9.57
CA GLY A 107 -7.43 -5.06 10.31
C GLY A 107 -5.96 -4.65 10.36
N SER A 108 -5.36 -4.60 11.56
CA SER A 108 -3.92 -4.29 11.80
C SER A 108 -2.95 -5.11 10.92
N LEU A 109 -3.38 -6.30 10.46
CA LEU A 109 -2.61 -7.15 9.55
C LEU A 109 -2.77 -6.81 8.06
N LEU A 110 -3.88 -6.17 7.65
CA LEU A 110 -4.16 -5.82 6.25
C LEU A 110 -3.45 -4.54 5.81
N SER A 111 -3.16 -3.62 6.73
CA SER A 111 -2.41 -2.38 6.46
C SER A 111 -0.98 -2.63 5.96
N LEU A 112 -0.46 -3.84 6.20
CA LEU A 112 0.85 -4.31 5.74
C LEU A 112 0.90 -4.56 4.21
N PHE A 113 -0.26 -4.65 3.56
CA PHE A 113 -0.39 -4.88 2.11
C PHE A 113 -0.91 -3.65 1.36
N SER A 114 -0.84 -2.46 1.96
CA SER A 114 -1.23 -1.22 1.30
C SER A 114 -0.35 -0.95 0.08
N THR A 115 -0.94 -0.97 -1.12
CA THR A 115 -0.27 -0.66 -2.40
C THR A 115 -0.18 0.84 -2.68
N HIS A 116 -0.78 1.66 -1.81
CA HIS A 116 -0.80 3.11 -1.92
C HIS A 116 0.07 3.74 -0.83
N PRO A 117 0.72 4.87 -1.12
CA PRO A 117 1.39 5.66 -0.09
C PRO A 117 0.39 6.11 0.99
N PRO A 118 0.87 6.32 2.22
CA PRO A 118 0.01 6.70 3.35
C PRO A 118 -0.78 7.98 3.03
N MET A 119 -2.05 8.00 3.45
CA MET A 119 -3.00 9.05 3.09
C MET A 119 -2.62 10.41 3.71
N GLU A 120 -1.98 10.39 4.87
CA GLU A 120 -1.49 11.57 5.58
C GLU A 120 -0.43 12.32 4.77
N GLU A 121 0.52 11.58 4.16
CA GLU A 121 1.54 12.19 3.29
C GLU A 121 0.93 12.79 2.02
N ARG A 122 -0.11 12.14 1.49
CA ARG A 122 -0.85 12.65 0.31
C ARG A 122 -1.58 13.95 0.64
N ILE A 123 -2.29 14.01 1.78
CA ILE A 123 -2.98 15.22 2.25
C ILE A 123 -1.98 16.35 2.46
N ALA A 124 -0.87 16.10 3.18
CA ALA A 124 0.16 17.10 3.43
C ALA A 124 0.74 17.69 2.13
N ARG A 125 0.97 16.85 1.12
CA ARG A 125 1.49 17.29 -0.18
C ARG A 125 0.50 18.20 -0.93
N LEU A 126 -0.79 17.89 -0.89
CA LEU A 126 -1.83 18.71 -1.50
C LEU A 126 -2.00 20.06 -0.80
N GLU A 127 -1.88 20.10 0.53
CA GLU A 127 -1.87 21.35 1.30
C GLU A 127 -0.65 22.23 0.97
N VAL A 128 0.53 21.62 0.77
CA VAL A 128 1.72 22.38 0.32
C VAL A 128 1.46 22.95 -1.08
N MET A 129 0.91 22.15 -2.00
CA MET A 129 0.58 22.60 -3.35
C MET A 129 -0.43 23.76 -3.35
N SER A 130 -1.43 23.76 -2.46
CA SER A 130 -2.38 24.87 -2.35
C SER A 130 -1.71 26.18 -1.91
N ARG A 131 -0.72 26.10 -1.01
CA ARG A 131 0.01 27.28 -0.52
C ARG A 131 1.00 27.84 -1.53
N THR A 132 1.51 27.01 -2.45
CA THR A 132 2.45 27.44 -3.51
C THR A 132 1.73 27.92 -4.78
N SER A 133 0.43 27.61 -4.94
CA SER A 133 -0.36 27.99 -6.12
C SER A 133 -1.09 29.34 -5.97
N THR A 134 -0.86 30.06 -4.87
CA THR A 134 -1.27 31.46 -4.63
C THR A 134 -0.09 32.39 -4.81
#